data_AF-A0A955LY59-F1
#
_entry.id   AF-A0A955LY59-F1
#
_cell.length_a   1.000
_cell.length_b   1.000
_cell.length_c   1.000
_cell.angle_alpha   90.00
_cell.angle_beta   90.00
_cell.angle_gamma   90.00
#
_symmetry.space_group_name_H-M   'P 1'
#
loop_
_entity.id
_entity.type
_entity.pdbx_description
1 polymer ?
#
loop_
_entity_poly.entity_id
_entity_poly.type
_entity_poly.pdbx_seq_one_letter_code
_entity_poly.pdbx_strand_id
1 'polypeptide(L)'
;MKGNEIRRKPVRKMWVDISVTVQRGMVHWPGDPAIGIKRVLDIDKGDDCNVSRLSIGSHTGTHMDAPLHFLRKGKGLDKMPIEATIGPARVIKINDRKSIKAIELKRHRIRKGDRILFKTSNSRYWKSSQFRKNFVYIAQDAAEYLADKKVRAVGIDYLSVGGFYHDGIETHQALLRAGIWVIEGLNLLKVSAGRYHLVCLPIKVLNSDGPRLEPCFIRNRGEIMQYKCSVCGEKIDGGLLVFIKHTETHIINHIKKDHPDWVEDNGVCPRCENFYRQQLKGEK
;
A
#
# COMPACT_ATOMS: atom_id res chain seq x y z
N MET A 1 -27.17 -35.74 19.09
CA MET A 1 -25.82 -35.13 18.89
C MET A 1 -26.01 -33.85 18.09
N LYS A 2 -25.89 -32.66 18.73
CA LYS A 2 -25.98 -31.37 18.04
C LYS A 2 -24.55 -30.86 17.85
N GLY A 3 -24.12 -30.74 16.60
CA GLY A 3 -22.78 -30.28 16.23
C GLY A 3 -22.59 -28.82 16.64
N ASN A 4 -21.51 -28.56 17.37
CA ASN A 4 -21.07 -27.22 17.73
C ASN A 4 -20.46 -26.57 16.46
N GLU A 5 -21.21 -25.71 15.77
CA GLU A 5 -20.65 -24.82 14.78
C GLU A 5 -19.73 -23.81 15.48
N ILE A 6 -18.43 -23.97 15.28
CA ILE A 6 -17.41 -23.03 15.71
C ILE A 6 -17.62 -21.72 14.93
N ARG A 7 -18.32 -20.76 15.55
CA ARG A 7 -18.41 -19.38 15.06
C ARG A 7 -17.00 -18.78 15.02
N ARG A 8 -16.37 -18.81 13.85
CA ARG A 8 -15.07 -18.14 13.61
C ARG A 8 -15.26 -16.64 13.85
N LYS A 9 -14.56 -16.09 14.87
CA LYS A 9 -14.49 -14.64 15.09
C LYS A 9 -14.01 -13.95 13.79
N PRO A 10 -14.59 -12.80 13.40
CA PRO A 10 -14.18 -12.12 12.18
C PRO A 10 -12.71 -11.73 12.27
N VAL A 11 -11.90 -12.19 11.31
CA VAL A 11 -10.51 -11.79 11.17
C VAL A 11 -10.47 -10.28 10.98
N ARG A 12 -9.89 -9.53 11.93
CA ARG A 12 -9.62 -8.09 11.76
C ARG A 12 -8.78 -7.93 10.50
N LYS A 13 -9.32 -7.28 9.46
CA LYS A 13 -8.58 -7.04 8.21
C LYS A 13 -7.39 -6.14 8.50
N MET A 14 -6.21 -6.75 8.52
CA MET A 14 -4.94 -6.10 8.83
C MET A 14 -4.48 -5.16 7.70
N TRP A 15 -4.85 -5.46 6.46
CA TRP A 15 -4.58 -4.64 5.27
C TRP A 15 -5.89 -4.14 4.66
N VAL A 16 -5.86 -2.91 4.17
CA VAL A 16 -6.93 -2.25 3.43
C VAL A 16 -6.50 -2.17 1.98
N ASP A 17 -7.28 -2.79 1.10
CA ASP A 17 -7.16 -2.61 -0.34
C ASP A 17 -7.64 -1.21 -0.74
N ILE A 18 -6.76 -0.44 -1.36
CA ILE A 18 -7.01 0.90 -1.88
C ILE A 18 -6.91 0.94 -3.40
N SER A 19 -6.98 -0.23 -4.04
CA SER A 19 -7.07 -0.37 -5.49
C SER A 19 -8.52 -0.20 -5.95
N VAL A 20 -8.71 0.21 -7.21
CA VAL A 20 -10.01 0.22 -7.88
C VAL A 20 -10.22 -1.11 -8.59
N THR A 21 -11.38 -1.72 -8.38
CA THR A 21 -11.76 -2.94 -9.10
C THR A 21 -11.82 -2.68 -10.60
N VAL A 22 -11.08 -3.48 -11.35
CA VAL A 22 -11.07 -3.38 -12.81
C VAL A 22 -12.19 -4.20 -13.40
N GLN A 23 -13.03 -3.54 -14.19
CA GLN A 23 -14.25 -4.10 -14.76
C GLN A 23 -14.56 -3.45 -16.12
N ARG A 24 -15.30 -4.15 -16.98
CA ARG A 24 -15.78 -3.56 -18.24
C ARG A 24 -16.63 -2.32 -17.96
N GLY A 25 -16.49 -1.30 -18.81
CA GLY A 25 -17.25 -0.05 -18.68
C GLY A 25 -16.84 0.84 -17.51
N MET A 26 -15.72 0.55 -16.82
CA MET A 26 -15.16 1.46 -15.85
C MET A 26 -14.70 2.77 -16.51
N VAL A 27 -14.70 3.84 -15.72
CA VAL A 27 -14.15 5.13 -16.15
C VAL A 27 -12.66 4.98 -16.49
N HIS A 28 -12.25 5.61 -17.59
CA HIS A 28 -10.87 5.70 -18.07
C HIS A 28 -10.64 7.12 -18.63
N TRP A 29 -9.38 7.45 -18.91
CA TRP A 29 -9.04 8.75 -19.47
C TRP A 29 -9.68 8.93 -20.86
N PRO A 30 -10.25 10.11 -21.20
CA PRO A 30 -10.86 10.32 -22.51
C PRO A 30 -9.84 10.16 -23.64
N GLY A 31 -10.12 9.24 -24.57
CA GLY A 31 -9.24 8.93 -25.71
C GLY A 31 -8.34 7.71 -25.49
N ASP A 32 -8.21 7.24 -24.25
CA ASP A 32 -7.43 6.04 -23.95
C ASP A 32 -8.14 4.75 -24.38
N PRO A 33 -7.40 3.65 -24.58
CA PRO A 33 -7.98 2.35 -24.88
C PRO A 33 -8.93 1.88 -23.77
N ALA A 34 -10.19 1.61 -24.14
CA ALA A 34 -11.14 1.01 -23.22
C ALA A 34 -10.74 -0.42 -22.83
N ILE A 35 -11.12 -0.82 -21.62
CA ILE A 35 -10.87 -2.18 -21.13
C ILE A 35 -11.70 -3.25 -21.88
N GLY A 36 -10.98 -4.23 -22.44
CA GLY A 36 -11.53 -5.49 -22.93
C GLY A 36 -11.22 -6.65 -22.00
N ILE A 37 -12.25 -7.41 -21.58
CA ILE A 37 -12.10 -8.68 -20.85
C ILE A 37 -12.89 -9.75 -21.59
N LYS A 38 -12.28 -10.68 -22.32
CA LYS A 38 -13.00 -11.73 -23.07
C LYS A 38 -12.73 -13.10 -22.47
N ARG A 39 -13.77 -13.87 -22.15
CA ARG A 39 -13.65 -15.31 -21.84
C ARG A 39 -13.27 -16.06 -23.13
N VAL A 40 -12.13 -16.74 -23.11
CA VAL A 40 -11.54 -17.46 -24.25
C VAL A 40 -11.77 -18.96 -24.12
N LEU A 41 -11.52 -19.52 -22.93
CA LEU A 41 -11.93 -20.87 -22.55
C LEU A 41 -13.00 -20.74 -21.46
N ASP A 42 -14.06 -21.52 -21.52
CA ASP A 42 -15.26 -21.42 -20.69
C ASP A 42 -15.79 -22.79 -20.27
N ILE A 43 -15.75 -23.10 -18.97
CA ILE A 43 -16.21 -24.37 -18.42
C ILE A 43 -17.68 -24.63 -18.78
N ASP A 44 -18.50 -23.58 -18.75
CA ASP A 44 -19.93 -23.68 -19.09
C ASP A 44 -20.16 -24.03 -20.57
N LYS A 45 -19.11 -24.01 -21.40
CA LYS A 45 -19.11 -24.41 -22.81
C LYS A 45 -18.34 -25.71 -23.09
N GLY A 46 -17.89 -26.40 -22.04
CA GLY A 46 -17.21 -27.69 -22.14
C GLY A 46 -15.68 -27.62 -22.15
N ASP A 47 -15.07 -26.46 -21.94
CA ASP A 47 -13.62 -26.38 -21.73
C ASP A 47 -13.23 -26.84 -20.30
N ASP A 48 -12.00 -27.33 -20.11
CA ASP A 48 -11.54 -27.80 -18.79
C ASP A 48 -11.32 -26.67 -17.76
N CYS A 49 -11.19 -25.44 -18.23
CA CYS A 49 -10.88 -24.30 -17.38
C CYS A 49 -11.40 -22.98 -17.94
N ASN A 50 -11.52 -21.99 -17.04
CA ASN A 50 -11.87 -20.63 -17.42
C ASN A 50 -10.61 -19.80 -17.68
N VAL A 51 -10.42 -19.35 -18.91
CA VAL A 51 -9.30 -18.46 -19.28
C VAL A 51 -9.86 -17.21 -19.91
N SER A 52 -9.43 -16.04 -19.41
CA SER A 52 -9.84 -14.75 -19.95
C SER A 52 -8.65 -14.01 -20.55
N ARG A 53 -8.86 -13.40 -21.72
CA ARG A 53 -7.94 -12.43 -22.32
C ARG A 53 -8.31 -11.02 -21.85
N LEU A 54 -7.31 -10.28 -21.42
CA LEU A 54 -7.42 -8.89 -21.00
C LEU A 54 -6.68 -7.99 -22.01
N SER A 55 -7.30 -6.90 -22.46
CA SER A 55 -6.72 -5.86 -23.32
C SER A 55 -7.01 -4.49 -22.71
N ILE A 56 -5.97 -3.82 -22.18
CA ILE A 56 -6.16 -2.73 -21.22
C ILE A 56 -5.02 -1.73 -21.35
N GLY A 57 -5.36 -0.43 -21.33
CA GLY A 57 -4.38 0.65 -21.30
C GLY A 57 -3.54 0.65 -20.02
N SER A 58 -2.31 1.13 -20.15
CA SER A 58 -1.32 1.30 -19.07
C SER A 58 -1.90 2.09 -17.88
N HIS A 59 -2.62 3.17 -18.18
CA HIS A 59 -3.15 4.13 -17.21
C HIS A 59 -4.61 3.84 -16.79
N THR A 60 -5.00 2.55 -16.75
CA THR A 60 -6.36 2.14 -16.37
C THR A 60 -6.48 1.77 -14.90
N GLY A 61 -7.40 2.43 -14.18
CA GLY A 61 -7.68 2.15 -12.77
C GLY A 61 -6.52 2.57 -11.89
N THR A 62 -6.24 1.81 -10.82
CA THR A 62 -5.04 2.01 -10.01
C THR A 62 -3.81 1.61 -10.82
N HIS A 63 -2.95 2.58 -11.08
CA HIS A 63 -1.77 2.45 -11.94
C HIS A 63 -0.60 3.29 -11.38
N MET A 64 0.61 3.07 -11.86
CA MET A 64 1.77 3.92 -11.59
C MET A 64 2.36 4.51 -12.86
N ASP A 65 2.82 5.76 -12.77
CA ASP A 65 3.57 6.39 -13.85
C ASP A 65 5.06 6.18 -13.68
N ALA A 66 5.69 5.73 -14.76
CA ALA A 66 7.12 5.79 -14.91
C ALA A 66 7.56 7.17 -15.42
N PRO A 67 8.81 7.59 -15.15
CA PRO A 67 9.39 8.76 -15.80
C PRO A 67 9.23 8.77 -17.33
N LEU A 68 9.24 7.59 -17.98
CA LEU A 68 9.03 7.45 -19.42
C LEU A 68 7.69 8.02 -19.92
N HIS A 69 6.65 8.08 -19.09
CA HIS A 69 5.33 8.58 -19.47
C HIS A 69 5.34 10.04 -19.94
N PHE A 70 6.08 10.92 -19.23
CA PHE A 70 6.16 12.36 -19.56
C PHE A 70 7.57 12.87 -19.83
N LEU A 71 8.61 12.05 -19.68
CA LEU A 71 10.00 12.41 -19.96
C LEU A 71 10.54 11.55 -21.11
N ARG A 72 10.92 12.20 -22.22
CA ARG A 72 11.39 11.54 -23.46
C ARG A 72 12.55 10.53 -23.27
N LYS A 73 13.38 10.73 -22.25
CA LYS A 73 14.48 9.82 -21.86
C LYS A 73 14.29 9.23 -20.46
N GLY A 74 13.04 9.20 -20.00
CA GLY A 74 12.66 8.66 -18.71
C GLY A 74 12.86 7.15 -18.66
N LYS A 75 13.11 6.64 -17.46
CA LYS A 75 13.18 5.19 -17.21
C LYS A 75 11.76 4.61 -17.25
N GLY A 76 11.62 3.40 -17.80
CA GLY A 76 10.39 2.61 -17.70
C GLY A 76 10.22 2.01 -16.30
N LEU A 77 9.02 1.51 -15.99
CA LEU A 77 8.71 1.05 -14.63
C LEU A 77 9.42 -0.24 -14.22
N ASP A 78 9.93 -1.03 -15.17
CA ASP A 78 10.78 -2.20 -14.88
C ASP A 78 12.09 -1.84 -14.17
N LYS A 79 12.47 -0.56 -14.17
CA LYS A 79 13.64 -0.01 -13.47
C LYS A 79 13.32 0.68 -12.14
N MET A 80 12.07 0.64 -11.69
CA MET A 80 11.67 1.24 -10.43
C MET A 80 12.31 0.51 -9.23
N PRO A 81 12.95 1.21 -8.28
CA PRO A 81 13.34 0.62 -7.00
C PRO A 81 12.09 0.19 -6.22
N ILE A 82 12.01 -1.05 -5.75
CA ILE A 82 10.83 -1.56 -5.02
C ILE A 82 10.55 -0.75 -3.74
N GLU A 83 11.58 -0.19 -3.13
CA GLU A 83 11.48 0.67 -1.96
C GLU A 83 10.87 2.02 -2.29
N ALA A 84 10.62 2.37 -3.56
CA ALA A 84 9.88 3.57 -3.93
C ALA A 84 8.48 3.56 -3.30
N THR A 85 7.80 2.42 -3.36
CA THR A 85 6.37 2.29 -3.05
C THR A 85 6.07 1.22 -2.00
N ILE A 86 7.09 0.56 -1.44
CA ILE A 86 6.98 -0.22 -0.20
C ILE A 86 7.50 0.60 0.97
N GLY A 87 6.72 0.73 2.05
CA GLY A 87 7.20 1.27 3.33
C GLY A 87 6.25 2.24 4.02
N PRO A 88 6.74 2.99 5.02
CA PRO A 88 5.93 4.01 5.70
C PRO A 88 5.36 5.04 4.72
N ALA A 89 4.07 5.32 4.87
CA ALA A 89 3.33 6.28 4.08
C ALA A 89 2.37 7.10 4.96
N ARG A 90 1.89 8.21 4.41
CA ARG A 90 0.94 9.12 5.06
C ARG A 90 -0.24 9.36 4.14
N VAL A 91 -1.44 9.12 4.65
CA VAL A 91 -2.66 9.58 3.99
C VAL A 91 -2.97 10.98 4.51
N ILE A 92 -2.96 11.96 3.61
CA ILE A 92 -3.33 13.35 3.91
C ILE A 92 -4.71 13.62 3.32
N LYS A 93 -5.66 14.04 4.17
CA LYS A 93 -6.97 14.49 3.70
C LYS A 93 -6.86 15.91 3.17
N ILE A 94 -7.32 16.09 1.95
CA ILE A 94 -7.41 17.38 1.26
C ILE A 94 -8.86 17.84 1.33
N ASN A 95 -9.08 19.07 1.79
CA ASN A 95 -10.41 19.64 1.90
C ASN A 95 -10.77 20.55 0.71
N ASP A 96 -9.77 21.10 0.03
CA ASP A 96 -9.99 21.84 -1.21
C ASP A 96 -10.62 20.91 -2.27
N ARG A 97 -11.63 21.44 -2.98
CA ARG A 97 -12.39 20.70 -3.99
C ARG A 97 -11.94 21.01 -5.42
N LYS A 98 -10.93 21.86 -5.59
CA LYS A 98 -10.38 22.25 -6.89
C LYS A 98 -8.98 21.71 -7.08
N SER A 99 -8.05 22.07 -6.20
CA SER A 99 -6.66 21.64 -6.33
C SER A 99 -5.91 21.65 -5.01
N ILE A 100 -4.90 20.79 -4.91
CA ILE A 100 -3.96 20.71 -3.80
C ILE A 100 -2.87 21.74 -4.06
N LYS A 101 -2.74 22.73 -3.18
CA LYS A 101 -1.77 23.84 -3.32
C LYS A 101 -0.65 23.75 -2.29
N ALA A 102 0.51 24.35 -2.58
CA ALA A 102 1.66 24.29 -1.68
C ALA A 102 1.35 24.85 -0.28
N ILE A 103 0.50 25.89 -0.19
CA ILE A 103 0.08 26.48 1.08
C ILE A 103 -0.61 25.47 2.00
N GLU A 104 -1.45 24.58 1.44
CA GLU A 104 -2.10 23.50 2.20
C GLU A 104 -1.09 22.42 2.60
N LEU A 105 -0.09 22.15 1.77
CA LEU A 105 0.92 21.12 2.06
C LEU A 105 1.91 21.55 3.14
N LYS A 106 2.26 22.84 3.22
CA LYS A 106 3.22 23.38 4.19
C LYS A 106 2.83 23.09 5.66
N ARG A 107 1.54 23.04 5.99
CA ARG A 107 1.06 22.69 7.36
C ARG A 107 1.26 21.22 7.74
N HIS A 108 1.56 20.33 6.78
CA HIS A 108 1.69 18.90 7.03
C HIS A 108 3.10 18.43 7.36
N ARG A 109 4.09 19.33 7.51
CA ARG A 109 5.48 19.00 7.91
C ARG A 109 6.06 17.83 7.10
N ILE A 110 5.91 17.90 5.77
CA ILE A 110 6.39 16.88 4.83
C ILE A 110 7.92 16.83 4.88
N ARG A 111 8.48 15.61 4.87
CA ARG A 111 9.92 15.38 4.97
C ARG A 111 10.46 14.61 3.76
N LYS A 112 11.77 14.72 3.56
CA LYS A 112 12.51 13.92 2.58
C LYS A 112 12.24 12.43 2.78
N GLY A 113 11.93 11.75 1.68
CA GLY A 113 11.63 10.33 1.66
C GLY A 113 10.20 9.95 2.08
N ASP A 114 9.34 10.90 2.44
CA ASP A 114 7.92 10.61 2.73
C ASP A 114 7.24 9.98 1.49
N ARG A 115 6.31 9.06 1.72
CA ARG A 115 5.33 8.62 0.72
C ARG A 115 3.98 9.19 1.10
N ILE A 116 3.33 9.90 0.19
CA ILE A 116 2.13 10.68 0.52
C ILE A 116 0.99 10.26 -0.40
N LEU A 117 -0.13 9.86 0.19
CA LEU A 117 -1.36 9.56 -0.52
C LEU A 117 -2.39 10.65 -0.21
N PHE A 118 -2.87 11.34 -1.24
CA PHE A 118 -3.84 12.40 -1.10
C PHE A 118 -5.26 11.83 -1.19
N LYS A 119 -5.96 11.84 -0.05
CA LYS A 119 -7.39 11.54 0.01
C LYS A 119 -8.15 12.81 -0.31
N THR A 120 -8.78 12.85 -1.48
CA THR A 120 -9.59 14.00 -1.92
C THR A 120 -11.08 13.63 -1.93
N SER A 121 -11.87 14.44 -2.63
CA SER A 121 -13.27 14.11 -2.94
C SER A 121 -13.43 13.07 -4.05
N ASN A 122 -12.37 12.78 -4.81
CA ASN A 122 -12.42 12.06 -6.08
C ASN A 122 -12.78 10.60 -5.92
N SER A 123 -12.45 9.95 -4.80
CA SER A 123 -12.80 8.53 -4.57
C SER A 123 -14.30 8.23 -4.73
N ARG A 124 -15.18 9.25 -4.64
CA ARG A 124 -16.62 9.09 -4.88
C ARG A 124 -16.97 8.88 -6.35
N TYR A 125 -16.13 9.32 -7.28
CA TYR A 125 -16.34 9.22 -8.72
C TYR A 125 -16.23 7.79 -9.23
N TRP A 126 -15.54 6.89 -8.52
CA TRP A 126 -15.48 5.46 -8.87
C TRP A 126 -16.83 4.75 -8.88
N LYS A 127 -17.88 5.36 -8.30
CA LYS A 127 -19.26 4.86 -8.38
C LYS A 127 -19.92 5.12 -9.74
N SER A 128 -19.28 5.89 -10.61
CA SER A 128 -19.78 6.28 -11.94
C SER A 128 -18.82 5.81 -13.02
N SER A 129 -19.36 5.46 -14.18
CA SER A 129 -18.58 5.22 -15.41
C SER A 129 -18.21 6.52 -16.13
N GLN A 130 -18.79 7.66 -15.72
CA GLN A 130 -18.54 8.95 -16.36
C GLN A 130 -17.23 9.58 -15.87
N PHE A 131 -16.36 9.96 -16.82
CA PHE A 131 -15.17 10.75 -16.54
C PHE A 131 -15.53 12.14 -16.00
N ARG A 132 -14.88 12.55 -14.91
CA ARG A 132 -14.99 13.89 -14.34
C ARG A 132 -13.78 14.68 -14.80
N LYS A 133 -13.99 15.87 -15.37
CA LYS A 133 -12.90 16.78 -15.78
C LYS A 133 -12.47 17.73 -14.65
N ASN A 134 -13.38 18.04 -13.73
CA ASN A 134 -13.14 18.93 -12.59
C ASN A 134 -12.78 18.14 -11.31
N PHE A 135 -11.92 17.12 -11.44
CA PHE A 135 -11.42 16.38 -10.28
C PHE A 135 -10.37 17.21 -9.53
N VAL A 136 -10.18 16.90 -8.24
CA VAL A 136 -9.12 17.51 -7.44
C VAL A 136 -7.78 16.97 -7.91
N TYR A 137 -6.84 17.86 -8.25
CA TYR A 137 -5.52 17.50 -8.74
C TYR A 137 -4.43 18.20 -7.90
N ILE A 138 -3.16 17.88 -8.12
CA ILE A 138 -2.01 18.55 -7.52
C ILE A 138 -1.65 19.75 -8.39
N ALA A 139 -1.77 20.97 -7.86
CA ALA A 139 -1.35 22.16 -8.60
C ALA A 139 0.17 22.19 -8.79
N GLN A 140 0.63 22.90 -9.82
CA GLN A 140 2.06 22.97 -10.14
C GLN A 140 2.92 23.41 -8.94
N ASP A 141 2.48 24.42 -8.18
CA ASP A 141 3.19 24.93 -6.99
C ASP A 141 3.35 23.85 -5.90
N ALA A 142 2.34 23.00 -5.73
CA ALA A 142 2.37 21.88 -4.80
C ALA A 142 3.31 20.76 -5.29
N ALA A 143 3.32 20.48 -6.59
CA ALA A 143 4.23 19.51 -7.20
C ALA A 143 5.69 19.93 -7.02
N GLU A 144 5.99 21.20 -7.27
CA GLU A 144 7.32 21.79 -7.06
C GLU A 144 7.73 21.78 -5.57
N TYR A 145 6.79 22.07 -4.67
CA TYR A 145 7.04 21.94 -3.22
C TYR A 145 7.37 20.49 -2.82
N LEU A 146 6.67 19.50 -3.36
CA LEU A 146 6.92 18.08 -3.10
C LEU A 146 8.29 17.65 -3.66
N ALA A 147 8.64 18.14 -4.84
CA ALA A 147 9.96 17.98 -5.46
C ALA A 147 11.09 18.56 -4.59
N ASP A 148 10.95 19.80 -4.11
CA ASP A 148 11.89 20.42 -3.16
C ASP A 148 12.08 19.58 -1.89
N LYS A 149 10.97 19.05 -1.36
CA LYS A 149 11.02 18.17 -0.19
C LYS A 149 11.61 16.81 -0.48
N LYS A 150 11.82 16.43 -1.75
CA LYS A 150 12.38 15.13 -2.16
C LYS A 150 11.59 13.98 -1.52
N VAL A 151 10.26 14.07 -1.61
CA VAL A 151 9.39 12.95 -1.26
C VAL A 151 9.72 11.77 -2.17
N ARG A 152 9.35 10.56 -1.76
CA ARG A 152 9.70 9.35 -2.51
C ARG A 152 8.62 8.96 -3.50
N ALA A 153 7.37 9.08 -3.07
CA ALA A 153 6.21 8.79 -3.89
C ALA A 153 5.04 9.67 -3.50
N VAL A 154 4.19 9.97 -4.47
CA VAL A 154 2.90 10.63 -4.28
C VAL A 154 1.82 9.75 -4.88
N GLY A 155 0.63 9.76 -4.28
CA GLY A 155 -0.51 9.12 -4.88
C GLY A 155 -1.78 9.92 -4.73
N ILE A 156 -2.70 9.77 -5.67
CA ILE A 156 -3.97 10.49 -5.72
C ILE A 156 -5.12 9.53 -6.01
N ASP A 157 -6.31 9.87 -5.48
CA ASP A 157 -7.50 9.04 -5.59
C ASP A 157 -8.34 9.31 -6.83
N TYR A 158 -7.67 9.56 -7.98
CA TYR A 158 -8.30 9.66 -9.30
C TYR A 158 -7.30 9.39 -10.44
N LEU A 159 -7.78 9.42 -11.68
CA LEU A 159 -7.07 9.05 -12.89
C LEU A 159 -5.91 9.97 -13.31
N SER A 160 -5.62 11.05 -12.56
CA SER A 160 -4.41 11.84 -12.77
C SER A 160 -4.03 12.70 -11.56
N VAL A 161 -2.73 12.89 -11.33
CA VAL A 161 -2.17 13.90 -10.41
C VAL A 161 -2.25 15.29 -11.00
N GLY A 162 -2.18 15.43 -12.32
CA GLY A 162 -2.34 16.71 -13.03
C GLY A 162 -3.80 17.00 -13.36
N GLY A 163 -4.17 18.27 -13.46
CA GLY A 163 -5.54 18.67 -13.77
C GLY A 163 -5.87 18.48 -15.24
N PHE A 164 -7.16 18.24 -15.55
CA PHE A 164 -7.60 18.08 -16.95
C PHE A 164 -7.48 19.37 -17.76
N TYR A 165 -7.74 20.52 -17.12
CA TYR A 165 -7.71 21.84 -17.77
C TYR A 165 -6.45 22.65 -17.47
N HIS A 166 -5.79 22.37 -16.34
CA HIS A 166 -4.68 23.16 -15.82
C HIS A 166 -3.67 22.23 -15.13
N ASP A 167 -2.39 22.56 -15.23
CA ASP A 167 -1.29 21.88 -14.55
C ASP A 167 -1.28 20.36 -14.81
N GLY A 168 -1.65 19.95 -16.03
CA GLY A 168 -1.68 18.55 -16.42
C GLY A 168 -0.26 18.02 -16.56
N ILE A 169 0.43 18.44 -17.61
CA ILE A 169 1.78 17.96 -17.95
C ILE A 169 2.81 18.50 -16.95
N GLU A 170 2.65 19.75 -16.52
CA GLU A 170 3.56 20.47 -15.64
C GLU A 170 3.74 19.73 -14.30
N THR A 171 2.64 19.25 -13.74
CA THR A 171 2.63 18.48 -12.49
C THR A 171 3.39 17.17 -12.62
N HIS A 172 3.11 16.38 -13.66
CA HIS A 172 3.83 15.13 -13.88
C HIS A 172 5.31 15.37 -14.11
N GLN A 173 5.66 16.37 -14.93
CA GLN A 173 7.06 16.69 -15.19
C GLN A 173 7.79 17.15 -13.91
N ALA A 174 7.17 17.98 -13.07
CA ALA A 174 7.76 18.42 -11.81
C ALA A 174 8.06 17.23 -10.88
N LEU A 175 7.11 16.30 -10.74
CA LEU A 175 7.26 15.12 -9.88
C LEU A 175 8.28 14.13 -10.45
N LEU A 176 8.11 13.72 -11.71
CA LEU A 176 8.93 12.68 -12.34
C LEU A 176 10.37 13.14 -12.56
N ARG A 177 10.63 14.41 -12.89
CA ARG A 177 12.00 14.95 -12.98
C ARG A 177 12.72 14.94 -11.63
N ALA A 178 11.97 15.11 -10.53
CA ALA A 178 12.51 15.03 -9.17
C ALA A 178 12.72 13.58 -8.69
N GLY A 179 12.41 12.58 -9.52
CA GLY A 179 12.50 11.16 -9.16
C GLY A 179 11.40 10.71 -8.20
N ILE A 180 10.28 11.44 -8.14
CA ILE A 180 9.11 11.09 -7.35
C ILE A 180 8.25 10.14 -8.18
N TRP A 181 7.95 8.97 -7.62
CA TRP A 181 7.04 8.01 -8.25
C TRP A 181 5.58 8.39 -8.00
N VAL A 182 4.74 8.20 -9.02
CA VAL A 182 3.34 8.62 -9.01
C VAL A 182 2.44 7.38 -8.99
N ILE A 183 1.46 7.39 -8.09
CA ILE A 183 0.44 6.34 -7.98
C ILE A 183 -0.93 6.98 -8.19
N GLU A 184 -1.63 6.59 -9.24
CA GLU A 184 -2.91 7.17 -9.59
C GLU A 184 -4.03 6.14 -9.44
N GLY A 185 -5.26 6.61 -9.56
CA GLY A 185 -6.42 5.75 -9.54
C GLY A 185 -6.69 5.08 -8.20
N LEU A 186 -6.25 5.66 -7.08
CA LEU A 186 -6.50 5.08 -5.75
C LEU A 186 -7.97 5.19 -5.33
N ASN A 187 -8.43 4.27 -4.48
CA ASN A 187 -9.70 4.36 -3.78
C ASN A 187 -9.48 4.57 -2.28
N LEU A 188 -9.50 5.83 -1.86
CA LEU A 188 -9.29 6.21 -0.47
C LEU A 188 -10.61 6.50 0.26
N LEU A 189 -11.78 6.16 -0.30
CA LEU A 189 -13.09 6.55 0.24
C LEU A 189 -13.26 6.16 1.71
N LYS A 190 -12.90 4.92 2.05
CA LYS A 190 -13.04 4.32 3.39
C LYS A 190 -11.78 4.43 4.26
N VAL A 191 -10.79 5.23 3.83
CA VAL A 191 -9.50 5.40 4.51
C VAL A 191 -9.49 6.68 5.33
N SER A 192 -9.04 6.62 6.58
CA SER A 192 -8.84 7.82 7.42
C SER A 192 -7.48 8.45 7.16
N ALA A 193 -7.35 9.77 7.33
CA ALA A 193 -6.04 10.42 7.31
C ALA A 193 -5.17 9.85 8.46
N GLY A 194 -3.87 9.68 8.21
CA GLY A 194 -2.99 9.05 9.20
C GLY A 194 -1.72 8.45 8.61
N ARG A 195 -1.04 7.65 9.44
CA ARG A 195 0.20 6.95 9.07
C ARG A 195 -0.11 5.49 8.77
N TYR A 196 0.48 5.00 7.68
CA TYR A 196 0.27 3.65 7.17
C TYR A 196 1.61 3.03 6.78
N HIS A 197 1.58 1.72 6.54
CA HIS A 197 2.55 1.05 5.69
C HIS A 197 1.90 0.82 4.32
N LEU A 198 2.55 1.27 3.25
CA LEU A 198 2.11 1.10 1.87
C LEU A 198 2.82 -0.11 1.25
N VAL A 199 2.06 -0.88 0.49
CA VAL A 199 2.57 -1.81 -0.50
C VAL A 199 1.80 -1.55 -1.78
N CYS A 200 2.47 -1.00 -2.78
CA CYS A 200 1.93 -0.81 -4.11
C CYS A 200 3.05 -1.23 -5.06
N LEU A 201 2.90 -2.29 -5.83
CA LEU A 201 3.99 -2.82 -6.66
C LEU A 201 3.54 -3.03 -8.09
N PRO A 202 4.36 -2.59 -9.06
CA PRO A 202 4.03 -2.72 -10.47
C PRO A 202 4.22 -4.12 -11.00
N ILE A 203 3.43 -4.45 -12.02
CA ILE A 203 3.78 -5.56 -12.90
C ILE A 203 5.06 -5.17 -13.66
N LYS A 204 6.03 -6.08 -13.68
CA LYS A 204 7.33 -5.82 -14.31
C LYS A 204 7.24 -5.96 -15.84
N VAL A 205 6.74 -4.93 -16.50
CA VAL A 205 6.66 -4.83 -17.97
C VAL A 205 7.89 -4.08 -18.50
N LEU A 206 8.64 -4.72 -19.39
CA LEU A 206 9.86 -4.16 -19.97
C LEU A 206 9.58 -2.81 -20.67
N ASN A 207 10.30 -1.76 -20.28
CA ASN A 207 10.23 -0.42 -20.89
C ASN A 207 8.81 0.17 -20.93
N SER A 208 7.97 -0.14 -19.95
CA SER A 208 6.62 0.42 -19.86
C SER A 208 6.61 1.82 -19.23
N ASP A 209 5.77 2.68 -19.79
CA ASP A 209 5.44 4.04 -19.34
C ASP A 209 4.55 4.07 -18.09
N GLY A 210 3.75 3.03 -17.89
CA GLY A 210 3.01 2.75 -16.68
C GLY A 210 2.39 1.36 -16.78
N PRO A 211 2.86 0.33 -16.08
CA PRO A 211 2.14 -0.90 -16.04
C PRO A 211 0.83 -0.65 -15.30
N ARG A 212 -0.18 -1.40 -15.75
CA ARG A 212 -1.51 -1.36 -15.19
C ARG A 212 -1.57 -2.21 -13.91
N LEU A 213 -2.61 -1.98 -13.10
CA LEU A 213 -3.08 -2.89 -12.04
C LEU A 213 -2.02 -3.12 -10.97
N GLU A 214 -1.66 -2.09 -10.21
CA GLU A 214 -0.97 -2.36 -8.97
C GLU A 214 -1.98 -2.64 -7.88
N PRO A 215 -1.94 -3.85 -7.30
CA PRO A 215 -2.63 -4.07 -6.05
C PRO A 215 -1.95 -3.18 -5.01
N CYS A 216 -2.71 -2.20 -4.55
CA CYS A 216 -2.26 -1.18 -3.64
C CYS A 216 -2.94 -1.39 -2.29
N PHE A 217 -2.12 -1.62 -1.26
CA PHE A 217 -2.59 -1.89 0.08
C PHE A 217 -1.97 -0.93 1.07
N ILE A 218 -2.77 -0.55 2.05
CA ILE A 218 -2.29 0.12 3.24
C ILE A 218 -2.65 -0.66 4.47
N ARG A 219 -1.72 -0.73 5.40
CA ARG A 219 -1.97 -1.21 6.75
C ARG A 219 -1.84 -0.05 7.69
N ASN A 220 -2.85 0.16 8.53
CA ASN A 220 -2.74 1.12 9.62
C ASN A 220 -1.46 0.80 10.37
N ARG A 221 -0.63 1.81 10.64
CA ARG A 221 0.49 1.66 11.58
C ARG A 221 -0.01 1.48 13.02
N GLY A 222 -1.30 1.16 13.20
CA GLY A 222 -1.93 0.80 14.46
C GLY A 222 -0.96 -0.11 15.16
N GLU A 223 -0.45 0.40 16.28
CA GLU A 223 0.65 -0.09 17.08
C GLU A 223 1.27 -1.32 16.43
N ILE A 224 2.40 -1.14 15.72
CA ILE A 224 3.36 -2.25 15.64
C ILE A 224 3.40 -2.75 17.07
N MET A 225 2.80 -3.90 17.36
CA MET A 225 2.63 -4.34 18.74
C MET A 225 4.04 -4.38 19.27
N GLN A 226 4.39 -3.38 20.08
CA GLN A 226 5.70 -3.31 20.69
C GLN A 226 5.60 -4.34 21.78
N TYR A 227 6.01 -5.55 21.44
CA TYR A 227 6.16 -6.57 22.44
C TYR A 227 7.35 -6.16 23.29
N LYS A 228 7.06 -5.84 24.53
CA LYS A 228 8.10 -5.69 25.53
C LYS A 228 8.50 -7.10 25.94
N CYS A 229 9.71 -7.52 25.61
CA CYS A 229 10.23 -8.81 26.02
C CYS A 229 10.08 -8.95 27.54
N SER A 230 9.42 -10.02 28.01
CA SER A 230 9.25 -10.28 29.44
C SER A 230 10.60 -10.46 30.16
N VAL A 231 11.59 -11.02 29.46
CA VAL A 231 12.92 -11.34 29.99
C VAL A 231 13.82 -10.09 30.11
N CYS A 232 14.06 -9.38 29.00
CA CYS A 232 15.03 -8.28 28.95
C CYS A 232 14.40 -6.88 28.92
N GLY A 233 13.08 -6.77 28.74
CA GLY A 233 12.38 -5.49 28.69
C GLY A 233 12.54 -4.69 27.39
N GLU A 234 13.31 -5.21 26.43
CA GLU A 234 13.50 -4.59 25.11
C GLU A 234 12.21 -4.55 24.29
N LYS A 235 12.07 -3.51 23.48
CA LYS A 235 10.92 -3.32 22.58
C LYS A 235 11.17 -4.02 21.26
N ILE A 236 10.41 -5.07 20.99
CA ILE A 236 10.54 -5.87 19.77
C ILE A 236 9.52 -5.39 18.73
N ASP A 237 9.98 -5.25 17.47
CA ASP A 237 9.10 -4.96 16.33
C ASP A 237 8.12 -6.11 16.10
N GLY A 238 6.85 -5.78 15.86
CA GLY A 238 5.78 -6.75 15.68
C GLY A 238 5.94 -7.67 14.46
N GLY A 239 6.86 -7.39 13.53
CA GLY A 239 7.27 -8.34 12.48
C GLY A 239 8.05 -9.54 13.03
N LEU A 240 8.84 -9.36 14.10
CA LEU A 240 9.58 -10.44 14.76
C LEU A 240 8.70 -11.30 15.68
N LEU A 241 7.56 -10.78 16.13
CA LEU A 241 6.65 -11.48 17.05
C LEU A 241 6.17 -12.85 16.53
N VAL A 242 6.00 -12.99 15.22
CA VAL A 242 5.58 -14.27 14.60
C VAL A 242 6.67 -15.32 14.75
N PHE A 243 7.93 -14.92 14.59
CA PHE A 243 9.08 -15.79 14.78
C PHE A 243 9.27 -16.14 16.26
N ILE A 244 9.12 -15.16 17.15
CA ILE A 244 9.27 -15.36 18.60
C ILE A 244 8.24 -16.36 19.14
N LYS A 245 6.96 -16.25 18.77
CA LYS A 245 5.94 -17.20 19.25
C LYS A 245 6.21 -18.64 18.82
N HIS A 246 6.73 -18.82 17.60
CA HIS A 246 7.09 -20.16 17.12
C HIS A 246 8.31 -20.71 17.89
N THR A 247 9.32 -19.87 18.10
CA THR A 247 10.52 -20.21 18.88
C THR A 247 10.20 -20.50 20.35
N GLU A 248 9.37 -19.69 21.01
CA GLU A 248 8.92 -19.90 22.39
C GLU A 248 8.22 -21.26 22.53
N THR A 249 7.27 -21.56 21.63
CA THR A 249 6.55 -22.84 21.65
C THR A 249 7.50 -24.02 21.47
N HIS A 250 8.47 -23.91 20.57
CA HIS A 250 9.47 -24.95 20.32
C HIS A 250 10.37 -25.17 21.54
N ILE A 251 10.88 -24.10 22.15
CA ILE A 251 11.71 -24.15 23.37
C ILE A 251 10.92 -24.78 24.53
N ILE A 252 9.68 -24.34 24.75
CA ILE A 252 8.80 -24.89 25.80
C ILE A 252 8.58 -26.39 25.60
N ASN A 253 8.28 -26.81 24.37
CA ASN A 253 8.08 -28.24 24.07
C ASN A 253 9.35 -29.05 24.32
N HIS A 254 10.52 -28.49 24.05
CA HIS A 254 11.79 -29.16 24.31
C HIS A 254 12.09 -29.26 25.82
N ILE A 255 11.83 -28.19 26.58
CA ILE A 255 11.98 -28.21 28.05
C ILE A 255 11.03 -29.24 28.67
N LYS A 256 9.76 -29.29 28.23
CA LYS A 256 8.79 -30.25 28.76
C LYS A 256 9.18 -31.71 28.52
N LYS A 257 10.03 -32.00 27.53
CA LYS A 257 10.53 -33.35 27.26
C LYS A 257 11.49 -33.84 28.35
N ASP A 258 12.37 -32.96 28.81
CA ASP A 258 13.45 -33.31 29.74
C ASP A 258 13.13 -32.90 31.20
N HIS A 259 12.31 -31.86 31.38
CA HIS A 259 11.93 -31.26 32.65
C HIS A 259 10.46 -30.76 32.64
N PRO A 260 9.47 -31.68 32.70
CA PRO A 260 8.04 -31.34 32.60
C PRO A 260 7.56 -30.38 33.70
N ASP A 261 8.11 -30.48 34.91
CA ASP A 261 7.71 -29.68 36.08
C ASP A 261 8.20 -28.23 36.04
N TRP A 262 9.01 -27.87 35.04
CA TRP A 262 9.58 -26.52 34.95
C TRP A 262 8.67 -25.53 34.22
N VAL A 263 7.62 -26.02 33.56
CA VAL A 263 6.72 -25.18 32.76
C VAL A 263 5.30 -25.25 33.33
N GLU A 264 4.74 -24.08 33.66
CA GLU A 264 3.38 -23.92 34.15
C GLU A 264 2.32 -24.19 33.06
N ASP A 265 1.06 -24.36 33.47
CA ASP A 265 -0.08 -24.61 32.57
C ASP A 265 -0.33 -23.47 31.56
N ASN A 266 0.10 -22.25 31.90
CA ASN A 266 0.05 -21.08 31.02
C ASN A 266 1.16 -21.07 29.94
N GLY A 267 2.07 -22.06 29.94
CA GLY A 267 3.19 -22.19 29.03
C GLY A 267 4.44 -21.41 29.43
N VAL A 268 4.51 -20.83 30.62
CA VAL A 268 5.67 -20.07 31.10
C VAL A 268 6.63 -20.99 31.87
N CYS A 269 7.94 -20.82 31.67
CA CYS A 269 8.99 -21.47 32.47
C CYS A 269 9.71 -20.43 33.35
N PRO A 270 9.28 -20.19 34.61
CA PRO A 270 9.90 -19.18 35.48
C PRO A 270 11.38 -19.45 35.77
N ARG A 271 11.79 -20.73 35.84
CA ARG A 271 13.19 -21.12 36.03
C ARG A 271 14.05 -20.74 34.84
N CYS A 272 13.56 -20.98 33.64
CA CYS A 272 14.24 -20.61 32.40
C CYS A 272 14.34 -19.08 32.28
N GLU A 273 13.25 -18.37 32.61
CA GLU A 273 13.24 -16.91 32.62
C GLU A 273 14.32 -16.35 33.57
N ASN A 274 14.43 -16.89 34.79
CA ASN A 274 15.47 -16.51 35.74
C ASN A 274 16.88 -16.84 35.24
N PHE A 275 17.10 -18.02 34.68
CA PHE A 275 18.38 -18.43 34.10
C PHE A 275 18.83 -17.47 32.98
N TYR A 276 17.94 -17.15 32.03
CA TYR A 276 18.27 -16.21 30.95
C TYR A 276 18.44 -14.78 31.46
N ARG A 277 17.65 -14.33 32.45
CA ARG A 277 17.85 -13.02 33.10
C ARG A 277 19.25 -12.92 33.73
N GLN A 278 19.73 -13.98 34.37
CA GLN A 278 21.08 -14.01 34.96
C GLN A 278 22.16 -13.98 33.88
N GLN A 279 22.03 -14.79 32.82
CA GLN A 279 23.00 -14.80 31.72
C GLN A 279 23.07 -13.46 30.95
N LEU A 280 21.94 -12.78 30.76
CA LEU A 280 21.88 -11.50 30.03
C LEU A 280 22.37 -10.30 30.86
N LYS A 281 22.31 -10.37 32.19
CA LYS A 281 22.79 -9.29 33.08
C LYS A 281 24.31 -9.30 33.27
N GLY A 282 25.03 -10.29 32.74
CA GLY A 282 26.49 -10.34 32.79
C GLY A 282 27.06 -10.51 34.20
N GLU A 283 26.30 -11.08 35.14
CA GLU A 283 26.83 -11.41 36.47
C GLU A 283 27.35 -12.86 36.44
N LYS A 284 28.65 -12.99 36.18
CA LYS A 284 29.44 -14.13 36.66
C LYS A 284 29.86 -13.88 38.10
#